data_AF-A0A417VFZ6-F1
#
_entry.id   AF-A0A417VFZ6-F1
#
_cell.length_a   1.000
_cell.length_b   1.000
_cell.length_c   1.000
_cell.angle_alpha   90.00
_cell.angle_beta   90.00
_cell.angle_gamma   90.00
#
_symmetry.space_group_name_H-M   'P 1'
#
loop_
_entity.id
_entity.type
_entity.pdbx_description
1 polymer ?
#
loop_
_entity_poly.entity_id
_entity_poly.type
_entity_poly.pdbx_seq_one_letter_code
_entity_poly.pdbx_strand_id
1 'polypeptide(L)'
;MNGYAAAVRQFYDIYRPIARRYGLRMSSHTSIYDDGWIKIYKGEGADRQQIIKIEEANDTDLYDRAREAVISWENSKKERNARR
;
A
#
# COMPACT_ATOMS: atom_id res chain seq x y z
N MET A 1 -9.02 19.91 11.42
CA MET A 1 -8.47 19.07 10.34
C MET A 1 -7.51 18.06 10.96
N ASN A 2 -7.84 16.76 10.97
CA ASN A 2 -6.95 15.71 11.53
C ASN A 2 -7.11 14.33 10.84
N GLY A 3 -7.80 14.25 9.69
CA GLY A 3 -8.06 13.00 8.98
C GLY A 3 -6.81 12.43 8.29
N TYR A 4 -6.03 13.29 7.61
CA TYR A 4 -4.82 12.88 6.90
C TYR A 4 -3.79 12.19 7.80
N ALA A 5 -3.42 12.83 8.92
CA ALA A 5 -2.45 12.26 9.85
C ALA A 5 -2.89 10.90 10.43
N ALA A 6 -4.19 10.74 10.67
CA ALA A 6 -4.77 9.48 11.10
C ALA A 6 -4.71 8.42 9.99
N ALA A 7 -5.07 8.76 8.74
CA ALA A 7 -5.01 7.85 7.59
C ALA A 7 -3.57 7.38 7.31
N VAL A 8 -2.61 8.30 7.29
CA VAL A 8 -1.17 7.99 7.14
C VAL A 8 -0.70 7.02 8.23
N ARG A 9 -1.01 7.32 9.49
CA ARG A 9 -0.62 6.47 10.62
C ARG A 9 -1.21 5.07 10.50
N GLN A 10 -2.52 4.97 10.27
CA GLN A 10 -3.21 3.69 10.13
C GLN A 10 -2.68 2.87 8.96
N PHE A 11 -2.39 3.52 7.83
CA PHE A 11 -1.76 2.86 6.69
C PHE A 11 -0.41 2.26 7.08
N TYR A 12 0.49 3.02 7.69
CA TYR A 12 1.83 2.52 8.05
C TYR A 12 1.82 1.46 9.15
N ASP A 13 0.90 1.55 10.11
CA ASP A 13 0.74 0.55 11.18
C ASP A 13 0.39 -0.84 10.58
N ILE A 14 -0.39 -0.86 9.49
CA ILE A 14 -0.72 -2.09 8.75
C ILE A 14 0.37 -2.48 7.75
N TYR A 15 0.86 -1.52 6.96
CA TYR A 15 1.78 -1.78 5.86
C TYR A 15 3.14 -2.30 6.35
N ARG A 16 3.73 -1.72 7.39
CA ARG A 16 5.09 -2.08 7.85
C ARG A 16 5.27 -3.56 8.22
N PRO A 17 4.40 -4.20 9.03
CA PRO A 17 4.55 -5.62 9.33
C PRO A 17 4.39 -6.51 8.09
N ILE A 18 3.45 -6.18 7.19
CA ILE A 18 3.22 -6.92 5.95
C ILE A 18 4.42 -6.76 5.00
N ALA A 19 4.96 -5.55 4.88
CA ALA A 19 6.12 -5.26 4.06
C ALA A 19 7.35 -6.04 4.50
N ARG A 20 7.60 -6.11 5.81
CA ARG A 20 8.69 -6.94 6.38
C ARG A 20 8.48 -8.42 6.11
N ARG A 21 7.26 -8.93 6.27
CA ARG A 21 6.92 -10.34 6.04
C ARG A 21 7.13 -10.79 4.60
N TYR A 22 6.77 -9.95 3.63
CA TYR A 22 6.75 -10.34 2.21
C TYR A 22 7.83 -9.67 1.35
N GLY A 23 8.73 -8.90 1.95
CA GLY A 23 9.76 -8.15 1.24
C GLY A 23 9.17 -7.10 0.28
N LEU A 24 8.21 -6.31 0.77
CA LEU A 24 7.57 -5.27 -0.05
C LEU A 24 8.32 -3.94 0.06
N ARG A 25 8.33 -3.19 -1.03
CA ARG A 25 8.84 -1.82 -1.08
C ARG A 25 7.77 -0.87 -1.63
N MET A 26 7.61 0.27 -0.99
CA MET A 26 6.67 1.30 -1.41
C MET A 26 7.39 2.47 -2.06
N SER A 27 6.73 3.09 -3.03
CA SER A 27 7.00 4.44 -3.51
C SER A 27 5.70 5.23 -3.47
N SER A 28 5.78 6.51 -3.14
CA SER A 28 4.61 7.38 -3.12
C SER A 28 4.94 8.75 -3.71
N HIS A 29 3.92 9.41 -4.23
CA HIS A 29 3.92 10.81 -4.60
C HIS A 29 2.66 11.43 -4.02
N THR A 30 2.83 12.49 -3.25
CA THR A 30 1.74 13.32 -2.74
C THR A 30 2.11 14.74 -3.12
N SER A 31 1.18 15.46 -3.73
CA SER A 31 1.42 16.81 -4.22
C SER A 31 0.22 17.71 -3.89
N ILE A 32 0.39 19.01 -4.06
CA ILE A 32 -0.72 19.96 -3.90
C ILE A 32 -1.72 19.91 -5.07
N TYR A 33 -1.40 19.12 -6.11
CA TYR A 33 -2.25 18.82 -7.26
C TYR A 33 -2.90 17.44 -7.09
N ASP A 34 -3.99 17.20 -7.83
CA ASP A 34 -4.78 15.96 -7.78
C ASP A 34 -4.10 14.78 -8.51
N ASP A 35 -2.78 14.60 -8.34
CA ASP A 35 -1.93 13.60 -9.01
C ASP A 35 -1.23 12.64 -8.04
N GLY A 36 -1.77 12.53 -6.82
CA GLY A 36 -1.26 11.66 -5.76
C GLY A 36 -1.31 10.18 -6.12
N TRP A 37 -0.25 9.43 -5.81
CA TRP A 37 -0.20 7.99 -6.00
C TRP A 37 0.63 7.24 -4.96
N ILE A 38 0.23 5.99 -4.69
CA ILE A 38 0.99 5.02 -3.90
C ILE A 38 1.17 3.75 -4.75
N LYS A 39 2.43 3.31 -4.88
CA LYS A 39 2.80 2.09 -5.61
C LYS A 39 3.57 1.17 -4.68
N ILE A 40 3.18 -0.10 -4.61
CA ILE A 40 3.86 -1.13 -3.81
C ILE A 40 4.37 -2.23 -4.73
N TYR A 41 5.60 -2.63 -4.47
CA TYR A 41 6.35 -3.59 -5.25
C TYR A 41 6.78 -4.76 -4.38
N LYS A 42 6.93 -5.93 -5.02
CA LYS A 42 7.53 -7.12 -4.43
C LYS A 42 8.77 -7.51 -5.24
N GLY A 43 9.82 -7.94 -4.55
CA GLY A 43 11.08 -8.32 -5.19
C GLY A 43 11.97 -7.11 -5.51
N GLU A 44 13.12 -7.39 -6.09
CA GLU A 44 14.18 -6.42 -6.35
C GLU A 44 14.78 -6.61 -7.75
N GLY A 45 15.48 -5.60 -8.26
CA GLY A 45 16.15 -5.67 -9.57
C GLY A 45 15.18 -5.98 -10.71
N ALA A 46 15.56 -6.92 -11.57
CA ALA A 46 14.78 -7.35 -12.73
C ALA A 46 13.47 -8.07 -12.35
N ASP A 47 13.42 -8.70 -11.17
CA ASP A 47 12.24 -9.44 -10.68
C ASP A 47 11.25 -8.55 -9.91
N ARG A 48 11.48 -7.23 -9.90
CA ARG A 48 10.60 -6.27 -9.21
C ARG A 48 9.24 -6.22 -9.90
N GLN A 49 8.21 -6.69 -9.21
CA GLN A 49 6.83 -6.65 -9.69
C GLN A 49 6.03 -5.60 -8.93
N GLN A 50 5.30 -4.74 -9.65
CA GLN A 50 4.28 -3.88 -9.03
C GLN A 50 3.06 -4.71 -8.68
N ILE A 51 2.66 -4.70 -7.40
CA ILE A 51 1.53 -5.50 -6.89
C ILE A 51 0.31 -4.65 -6.52
N ILE A 52 0.51 -3.37 -6.21
CA ILE A 52 -0.54 -2.39 -5.88
C ILE A 52 -0.16 -1.06 -6.53
N LYS A 53 -1.16 -0.39 -7.12
CA LYS A 53 -1.09 1.00 -7.60
C LYS A 53 -2.43 1.66 -7.25
N ILE A 54 -2.37 2.74 -6.48
CA ILE A 54 -3.52 3.59 -6.16
C ILE A 54 -3.18 5.00 -6.61
N GLU A 55 -4.15 5.66 -7.23
CA GLU A 55 -4.09 7.05 -7.68
C GLU A 55 -5.35 7.73 -7.16
N GLU A 56 -5.21 8.82 -6.41
CA GLU A 56 -6.33 9.57 -5.86
C GLU A 56 -6.00 11.05 -5.83
N ALA A 57 -7.03 11.87 -6.03
CA ALA A 57 -6.93 13.32 -5.90
C ALA A 57 -6.74 13.74 -4.44
N ASN A 58 -7.42 13.06 -3.51
CA ASN A 58 -7.35 13.37 -2.09
C ASN A 58 -6.33 12.49 -1.37
N ASP A 59 -5.39 13.14 -0.71
CA ASP A 59 -4.33 12.51 0.09
C ASP A 59 -4.87 11.57 1.19
N THR A 60 -6.00 11.88 1.83
CA THR A 60 -6.61 11.00 2.85
C THR A 60 -7.15 9.72 2.22
N ASP A 61 -7.91 9.86 1.13
CA ASP A 61 -8.47 8.72 0.40
C ASP A 61 -7.37 7.84 -0.21
N LEU A 62 -6.26 8.45 -0.64
CA LEU A 62 -5.08 7.75 -1.14
C LEU A 62 -4.53 6.75 -0.11
N TYR A 63 -4.35 7.20 1.14
CA TYR A 63 -3.85 6.34 2.22
C TYR A 63 -4.91 5.32 2.69
N ASP A 64 -6.18 5.68 2.74
CA ASP A 64 -7.26 4.76 3.12
C ASP A 64 -7.40 3.62 2.09
N ARG A 65 -7.41 3.93 0.79
CA ARG A 65 -7.45 2.91 -0.27
C ARG A 65 -6.18 2.09 -0.35
N ALA A 66 -5.01 2.70 -0.13
CA ALA A 66 -3.77 1.94 -0.04
C ALA A 66 -3.79 0.94 1.13
N ARG A 67 -4.38 1.31 2.28
CA ARG A 67 -4.53 0.41 3.44
C ARG A 67 -5.40 -0.79 3.08
N GLU A 68 -6.57 -0.55 2.49
CA GLU A 68 -7.50 -1.61 2.07
C GLU A 68 -6.86 -2.55 1.04
N ALA A 69 -6.15 -1.99 0.05
CA ALA A 69 -5.47 -2.78 -0.97
C ALA A 69 -4.39 -3.69 -0.38
N VAL A 70 -3.61 -3.21 0.60
CA VAL A 70 -2.58 -4.01 1.28
C VAL A 70 -3.20 -5.15 2.09
N ILE A 71 -4.30 -4.90 2.81
CA ILE A 71 -5.03 -5.92 3.59
C ILE A 71 -5.59 -7.00 2.66
N SER A 72 -6.28 -6.58 1.60
CA SER A 72 -6.85 -7.49 0.59
C SER A 72 -5.78 -8.35 -0.07
N TRP A 73 -4.66 -7.73 -0.46
CA TRP A 73 -3.53 -8.44 -1.03
C TRP A 73 -2.95 -9.47 -0.06
N GLU A 74 -2.74 -9.13 1.21
CA GLU A 74 -2.24 -10.09 2.21
C GLU A 74 -3.21 -11.27 2.39
N ASN A 75 -4.52 -11.00 2.50
CA ASN A 75 -5.53 -12.05 2.64
C ASN A 75 -5.52 -13.01 1.45
N SER A 76 -5.38 -12.49 0.22
CA SER A 76 -5.24 -13.34 -0.97
C SER A 76 -4.02 -14.27 -0.91
N LYS A 77 -2.92 -13.86 -0.24
CA LYS A 77 -1.74 -14.71 -0.04
C LYS A 77 -1.97 -15.77 1.02
N LYS A 78 -2.63 -15.42 2.12
CA LYS A 78 -2.98 -16.37 3.19
C LYS A 78 -3.90 -17.46 2.66
N GLU A 79 -4.95 -17.10 1.93
CA GLU A 79 -5.89 -18.05 1.33
C GLU A 79 -5.21 -19.00 0.34
N ARG A 80 -4.34 -18.46 -0.53
CA ARG A 80 -3.60 -19.28 -1.50
C ARG A 80 -2.64 -20.25 -0.82
N ASN A 81 -2.04 -19.87 0.31
CA ASN A 81 -1.16 -20.74 1.08
C ASN A 81 -1.94 -21.82 1.84
N ALA A 82 -3.16 -21.51 2.32
CA ALA A 82 -4.01 -22.48 3.02
C ALA A 82 -4.62 -23.56 2.10
N ARG A 83 -4.68 -23.31 0.79
CA ARG A 83 -5.13 -24.27 -0.23
C ARG A 83 -4.03 -25.16 -0.80
N ARG A 84 -2.78 -25.01 -0.34
CA ARG A 84 -1.62 -25.80 -0.73
C ARG A 84 -1.27 -26.79 0.37
#